data_AF-A0A2G5BE77-F1
#
_entry.id   AF-A0A2G5BE77-F1
#
_cell.length_a   1.000
_cell.length_b   1.000
_cell.length_c   1.000
_cell.angle_alpha   90.00
_cell.angle_beta   90.00
_cell.angle_gamma   90.00
#
_symmetry.space_group_name_H-M   'P 1'
#
loop_
_entity.id
_entity.type
_entity.pdbx_description
1 polymer ?
#
loop_
_entity_poly.entity_id
_entity_poly.type
_entity_poly.pdbx_seq_one_letter_code
_entity_poly.pdbx_strand_id
1 'polypeptide(L)'
;MSVSHLAPATNFYIDKQRNKKRRLGHFADIREKVKKNYPGNWIHAAEELLQNMCCSTVNPEKYKAYIKARSEVWELLDNFYNETVTTYAKSHPLHQKLHLSAYWNKVRANDRFAKGLHKKFGRDAVLIIGNWPAGMVRFHEPIRGKGWRDVLRRHGFTVYLLDEYKTSSLCPACGSGLEKFHKIPNPRPWQRVNKKDVLCNGLLRCKNKKLSEVCCEIQGFDSCAYVES
;
A
#
# COMPACT_ATOMS: atom_id res chain seq x y z
N MET A 1 6.59 32.98 -14.66
CA MET A 1 6.62 31.87 -13.68
C MET A 1 6.56 30.57 -14.46
N SER A 2 7.70 29.88 -14.60
CA SER A 2 7.83 28.67 -15.43
C SER A 2 7.21 27.47 -14.72
N VAL A 3 6.08 26.98 -15.22
CA VAL A 3 5.49 25.71 -14.77
C VAL A 3 6.27 24.58 -15.44
N SER A 4 7.30 24.07 -14.77
CA SER A 4 8.02 22.89 -15.23
C SER A 4 7.07 21.68 -15.23
N HIS A 5 6.71 21.24 -16.43
CA HIS A 5 5.92 20.04 -16.65
C HIS A 5 6.79 18.81 -16.34
N LEU A 6 6.82 18.41 -15.07
CA LEU A 6 7.36 17.13 -14.66
C LEU A 6 6.27 16.07 -14.81
N ALA A 7 6.53 15.09 -15.68
CA ALA A 7 5.70 13.90 -15.80
C ALA A 7 5.39 13.32 -14.41
N PRO A 8 4.13 12.93 -14.12
CA PRO A 8 3.74 12.39 -12.82
C PRO A 8 4.54 11.11 -12.55
N ALA A 9 5.56 11.21 -11.69
CA ALA A 9 6.33 10.07 -11.25
C ALA A 9 5.48 9.25 -10.28
N THR A 10 4.95 8.12 -10.76
CA THR A 10 4.21 7.13 -9.97
C THR A 10 5.16 6.35 -9.06
N ASN A 11 5.60 6.97 -7.97
CA ASN A 11 6.37 6.30 -6.93
C ASN A 11 5.44 5.47 -6.04
N PHE A 12 5.08 4.27 -6.48
CA PHE A 12 4.36 3.31 -5.64
C PHE A 12 5.26 2.83 -4.49
N TYR A 13 5.01 3.32 -3.28
CA TYR A 13 5.64 2.80 -2.07
C TYR A 13 4.94 1.49 -1.66
N ILE A 14 5.43 0.39 -2.21
CA ILE A 14 4.88 -0.96 -2.08
C ILE A 14 5.21 -1.54 -0.68
N ASP A 15 4.25 -2.20 -0.02
CA ASP A 15 4.35 -2.92 1.25
C ASP A 15 5.42 -4.02 1.23
N LYS A 16 5.71 -4.68 0.09
CA LYS A 16 6.91 -5.54 -0.06
C LYS A 16 8.22 -4.76 0.18
N GLN A 17 8.35 -3.55 -0.38
CA GLN A 17 9.49 -2.68 -0.11
C GLN A 17 9.50 -2.22 1.36
N ARG A 18 8.32 -1.98 1.96
CA ARG A 18 8.18 -1.66 3.38
C ARG A 18 8.63 -2.81 4.28
N ASN A 19 8.20 -4.04 4.00
CA ASN A 19 8.52 -5.21 4.81
C ASN A 19 10.02 -5.47 4.79
N LYS A 20 10.67 -5.28 3.63
CA LYS A 20 12.13 -5.27 3.49
C LYS A 20 12.76 -4.15 4.33
N LYS A 21 12.28 -2.91 4.22
CA LYS A 21 12.78 -1.74 4.99
C LYS A 21 12.60 -1.90 6.51
N ARG A 22 11.49 -2.49 6.95
CA ARG A 22 11.17 -2.77 8.36
C ARG A 22 11.88 -4.00 8.90
N ARG A 23 12.46 -4.83 8.02
CA ARG A 23 13.08 -6.13 8.34
C ARG A 23 12.10 -7.10 9.02
N LEU A 24 10.81 -7.03 8.67
CA LEU A 24 9.78 -7.86 9.33
C LEU A 24 10.02 -9.36 9.13
N GLY A 25 10.44 -9.77 7.93
CA GLY A 25 10.79 -11.18 7.65
C GLY A 25 11.94 -11.64 8.55
N HIS A 26 13.05 -10.91 8.55
CA HIS A 26 14.19 -11.20 9.43
C HIS A 26 13.82 -11.26 10.92
N PHE A 27 12.98 -10.35 11.41
CA PHE A 27 12.52 -10.40 12.81
C PHE A 27 11.55 -11.55 13.08
N ALA A 28 10.76 -11.97 12.09
CA ALA A 28 9.95 -13.17 12.18
C ALA A 28 10.86 -14.41 12.25
N ASP A 29 11.87 -14.51 11.37
CA ASP A 29 12.84 -15.61 11.37
C ASP A 29 13.56 -15.74 12.72
N ILE A 30 13.94 -14.61 13.34
CA ILE A 30 14.53 -14.60 14.69
C ILE A 30 13.54 -15.19 15.70
N ARG A 31 12.29 -14.72 15.73
CA ARG A 31 11.28 -15.22 16.66
C ARG A 31 11.04 -16.72 16.47
N GLU A 32 10.91 -17.17 15.24
CA GLU A 32 10.71 -18.59 14.92
C GLU A 32 11.90 -19.45 15.36
N LYS A 33 13.14 -18.97 15.22
CA LYS A 33 14.31 -19.67 15.76
C LYS A 33 14.26 -19.80 17.28
N VAL A 34 13.88 -18.73 17.99
CA VAL A 34 13.75 -18.78 19.45
C VAL A 34 12.64 -19.75 19.87
N LYS A 35 11.48 -19.71 19.20
CA LYS A 35 10.38 -20.64 19.48
C LYS A 35 10.79 -22.10 19.31
N LYS A 36 11.49 -22.42 18.22
CA LYS A 36 12.00 -23.78 17.95
C LYS A 36 13.01 -24.27 18.98
N ASN A 37 13.78 -23.37 19.57
CA ASN A 37 14.73 -23.69 20.62
C ASN A 37 14.07 -23.81 22.00
N TYR A 38 12.81 -23.41 22.15
CA TYR A 38 12.07 -23.55 23.39
C TYR A 38 11.67 -25.02 23.60
N PRO A 39 11.87 -25.58 24.81
CA PRO A 39 11.64 -27.00 25.07
C PRO A 39 10.21 -27.44 24.75
N GLY A 40 10.10 -28.67 24.25
CA GLY A 40 8.81 -29.36 24.06
C GLY A 40 7.87 -28.74 23.02
N ASN A 41 8.33 -27.77 22.24
CA ASN A 41 7.50 -27.05 21.27
C ASN A 41 6.24 -26.39 21.89
N TRP A 42 6.27 -26.14 23.21
CA TRP A 42 5.09 -25.71 23.96
C TRP A 42 4.57 -24.34 23.53
N ILE A 43 5.46 -23.44 23.10
CA ILE A 43 5.06 -22.12 22.61
C ILE A 43 4.20 -22.23 21.35
N HIS A 44 4.57 -23.10 20.41
CA HIS A 44 3.78 -23.32 19.20
C HIS A 44 2.42 -23.95 19.53
N ALA A 45 2.39 -24.95 20.41
CA ALA A 45 1.14 -25.58 20.84
C ALA A 45 0.20 -24.58 21.54
N ALA A 46 0.74 -23.72 22.41
CA ALA A 46 -0.01 -22.67 23.08
C ALA A 46 -0.57 -21.61 22.12
N GLU A 47 0.24 -21.16 21.15
CA GLU A 47 -0.22 -20.22 20.11
C GLU A 47 -1.29 -20.84 19.20
N GLU A 48 -1.12 -22.10 18.80
CA GLU A 48 -2.07 -22.83 17.96
C GLU A 48 -3.42 -22.99 18.68
N LEU A 49 -3.39 -23.36 19.96
CA LEU A 49 -4.57 -23.45 20.80
C LEU A 49 -5.35 -22.13 20.84
N LEU A 50 -4.65 -20.99 21.00
CA LEU A 50 -5.29 -19.67 20.98
C LEU A 50 -5.76 -19.25 19.58
N GLN A 51 -5.04 -19.60 18.51
CA GLN A 51 -5.41 -19.29 17.13
C GLN A 51 -6.69 -20.02 16.69
N ASN A 52 -6.87 -21.25 17.18
CA ASN A 52 -8.06 -22.05 16.91
C ASN A 52 -9.32 -21.53 17.65
N MET A 53 -9.14 -20.58 18.58
CA MET A 53 -10.24 -19.93 19.29
C MET A 53 -10.45 -18.49 18.82
N CYS A 54 -11.70 -18.03 18.86
CA CYS A 54 -12.05 -16.66 18.45
C CYS A 54 -12.15 -15.73 19.67
N CYS A 55 -11.15 -14.87 19.86
CA CYS A 55 -11.13 -13.89 20.95
C CYS A 55 -12.18 -12.76 20.80
N SER A 56 -12.71 -12.57 19.59
CA SER A 56 -13.72 -11.56 19.25
C SER A 56 -15.12 -12.15 19.07
N THR A 57 -15.36 -13.37 19.59
CA THR A 57 -16.67 -14.00 19.50
C THR A 57 -17.71 -13.27 20.35
N VAL A 58 -18.93 -13.10 19.81
CA VAL A 58 -20.08 -12.52 20.53
C VAL A 58 -20.78 -13.58 21.39
N ASN A 59 -20.52 -14.86 21.15
CA ASN A 59 -21.14 -15.95 21.91
C ASN A 59 -20.47 -16.06 23.30
N PRO A 60 -21.22 -15.87 24.40
CA PRO A 60 -20.65 -15.86 25.75
C PRO A 60 -19.95 -17.16 26.14
N GLU A 61 -20.50 -18.32 25.75
CA GLU A 61 -19.92 -19.63 26.10
C GLU A 61 -18.60 -19.88 25.38
N LYS A 62 -18.51 -19.49 24.11
CA LYS A 62 -17.24 -19.54 23.35
C LYS A 62 -16.20 -18.57 23.92
N TYR A 63 -16.63 -17.40 24.38
CA TYR A 63 -15.73 -16.43 25.00
C TYR A 63 -15.21 -16.89 26.37
N LYS A 64 -16.07 -17.50 27.21
CA LYS A 64 -15.65 -18.14 28.47
C LYS A 64 -14.62 -19.24 28.22
N ALA A 65 -14.84 -20.09 27.22
CA ALA A 65 -13.88 -21.11 26.82
C ALA A 65 -12.53 -20.50 26.41
N TYR A 66 -12.57 -19.40 25.63
CA TYR A 66 -11.36 -18.65 25.27
C TYR A 66 -10.61 -18.09 26.48
N ILE A 67 -11.31 -17.49 27.46
CA ILE A 67 -10.67 -16.94 28.67
C ILE A 67 -9.98 -18.06 29.45
N LYS A 68 -10.65 -19.20 29.64
CA LYS A 68 -10.10 -20.33 30.38
C LYS A 68 -8.81 -20.84 29.73
N ALA A 69 -8.87 -21.14 28.44
CA ALA A 69 -7.70 -21.58 27.70
C ALA A 69 -6.58 -20.52 27.65
N ARG A 70 -6.93 -19.23 27.57
CA ARG A 70 -5.96 -18.14 27.67
C ARG A 70 -5.28 -18.08 29.03
N SER A 71 -6.01 -18.29 30.12
CA SER A 71 -5.42 -18.33 31.46
C SER A 71 -4.48 -19.51 31.65
N GLU A 72 -4.79 -20.67 31.06
CA GLU A 72 -3.97 -21.88 31.13
C GLU A 72 -2.60 -21.69 30.46
N VAL A 73 -2.54 -20.99 29.32
CA VAL A 73 -1.29 -20.75 28.59
C VAL A 73 -0.60 -19.43 28.94
N TRP A 74 -1.22 -18.61 29.79
CA TRP A 74 -0.78 -17.23 30.05
C TRP A 74 0.66 -17.19 30.57
N GLU A 75 0.95 -17.92 31.65
CA GLU A 75 2.26 -17.89 32.30
C GLU A 75 3.38 -18.32 31.34
N LEU A 76 3.15 -19.38 30.58
CA LEU A 76 4.08 -19.86 29.56
C LEU A 76 4.38 -18.79 28.50
N LEU A 77 3.33 -18.17 27.94
CA LEU A 77 3.49 -17.15 26.90
C LEU A 77 4.06 -15.84 27.45
N ASP A 78 3.69 -15.44 28.67
CA ASP A 78 4.19 -14.24 29.32
C ASP A 78 5.69 -14.36 29.58
N ASN A 79 6.13 -15.46 30.18
CA ASN A 79 7.54 -15.75 30.41
C ASN A 79 8.31 -15.77 29.08
N PHE A 80 7.75 -16.40 28.05
CA PHE A 80 8.39 -16.40 26.73
C PHE A 80 8.52 -14.98 26.15
N TYR A 81 7.44 -14.20 26.07
CA TYR A 81 7.44 -12.91 25.38
C TYR A 81 8.14 -11.80 26.17
N ASN A 82 8.10 -11.85 27.50
CA ASN A 82 8.67 -10.82 28.38
C ASN A 82 10.06 -11.17 28.92
N GLU A 83 10.37 -12.44 29.14
CA GLU A 83 11.63 -12.86 29.78
C GLU A 83 12.65 -13.43 28.79
N THR A 84 12.28 -13.71 27.54
CA THR A 84 13.29 -14.05 26.52
C THR A 84 14.21 -12.85 26.31
N VAL A 85 15.47 -13.00 26.69
CA VAL A 85 16.46 -11.92 26.67
C VAL A 85 17.41 -11.99 25.47
N THR A 86 18.02 -10.85 25.15
CA THR A 86 19.09 -10.79 24.15
C THR A 86 20.46 -11.06 24.77
N THR A 87 21.41 -11.57 23.99
CA THR A 87 22.80 -11.86 24.41
C THR A 87 23.65 -10.63 24.79
N TYR A 88 23.07 -9.44 24.83
CA TYR A 88 23.78 -8.19 25.14
C TYR A 88 23.83 -7.93 26.64
N ALA A 89 24.92 -7.30 27.11
CA ALA A 89 25.19 -6.98 28.51
C ALA A 89 24.08 -6.18 29.22
N LYS A 90 23.27 -5.43 28.46
CA LYS A 90 22.00 -4.86 28.93
C LYS A 90 20.87 -5.78 28.47
N SER A 91 20.45 -6.65 29.38
CA SER A 91 19.42 -7.64 29.12
C SER A 91 18.06 -6.95 28.93
N HIS A 92 17.59 -6.90 27.68
CA HIS A 92 16.26 -6.40 27.34
C HIS A 92 15.42 -7.52 26.74
N PRO A 93 14.09 -7.52 26.96
CA PRO A 93 13.19 -8.47 26.32
C PRO A 93 13.34 -8.44 24.80
N LEU A 94 13.71 -9.57 24.21
CA LEU A 94 13.98 -9.73 22.79
C LEU A 94 12.79 -9.28 21.95
N HIS A 95 11.59 -9.72 22.30
CA HIS A 95 10.38 -9.45 21.52
C HIS A 95 10.04 -7.95 21.47
N GLN A 96 10.18 -7.27 22.61
CA GLN A 96 10.02 -5.81 22.70
C GLN A 96 11.08 -5.08 21.85
N LYS A 97 12.34 -5.52 21.91
CA LYS A 97 13.43 -4.96 21.10
C LYS A 97 13.17 -5.12 19.60
N LEU A 98 12.69 -6.28 19.16
CA LEU A 98 12.34 -6.53 17.75
C LEU A 98 11.16 -5.64 17.31
N HIS A 99 10.14 -5.50 18.16
CA HIS A 99 9.00 -4.62 17.91
C HIS A 99 9.43 -3.15 17.77
N LEU A 100 10.22 -2.65 18.73
CA LEU A 100 10.75 -1.29 18.74
C LEU A 100 11.65 -1.03 17.53
N SER A 101 12.48 -2.00 17.16
CA SER A 101 13.33 -1.92 15.97
C SER A 101 12.50 -1.82 14.69
N ALA A 102 11.43 -2.61 14.57
CA ALA A 102 10.52 -2.55 13.42
C ALA A 102 9.79 -1.20 13.32
N TYR A 103 9.42 -0.62 14.47
CA TYR A 103 8.84 0.72 14.55
C TYR A 103 9.82 1.79 14.07
N TRP A 104 11.03 1.83 14.63
CA TRP A 104 12.05 2.82 14.24
C TRP A 104 12.46 2.69 12.78
N ASN A 105 12.56 1.47 12.26
CA ASN A 105 12.83 1.24 10.84
C ASN A 105 11.72 1.80 9.95
N LYS A 106 10.45 1.72 10.37
CA LYS A 106 9.31 2.35 9.66
C LYS A 106 9.46 3.87 9.67
N VAL A 107 9.74 4.48 10.83
CA VAL A 107 9.93 5.93 10.95
C VAL A 107 11.07 6.41 10.04
N ARG A 108 12.26 5.81 10.16
CA ARG A 108 13.42 6.13 9.31
C ARG A 108 13.16 5.95 7.82
N ALA A 109 12.34 4.96 7.45
CA ALA A 109 11.97 4.72 6.06
C ALA A 109 11.01 5.80 5.52
N ASN A 110 10.08 6.27 6.35
CA ASN A 110 9.19 7.38 6.04
C ASN A 110 9.99 8.70 5.93
N ASP A 111 10.88 8.98 6.88
CA ASP A 111 11.73 10.17 6.86
C ASP A 111 12.58 10.23 5.59
N ARG A 112 13.23 9.11 5.23
CA ARG A 112 14.02 9.03 3.99
C ARG A 112 13.17 9.26 2.75
N PHE A 113 11.95 8.75 2.74
CA PHE A 113 11.02 8.98 1.63
C PHE A 113 10.63 10.45 1.52
N ALA A 114 10.22 11.08 2.61
CA ALA A 114 9.86 12.49 2.65
C ALA A 114 11.04 13.40 2.26
N LYS A 115 12.25 13.11 2.77
CA LYS A 115 13.49 13.81 2.36
C LYS A 115 13.75 13.64 0.87
N GLY A 116 13.50 12.45 0.31
CA GLY A 116 13.61 12.21 -1.12
C GLY A 116 12.61 13.03 -1.95
N LEU A 117 11.38 13.19 -1.47
CA LEU A 117 10.39 14.06 -2.09
C LEU A 117 10.81 15.52 -2.06
N HIS A 118 11.25 16.02 -0.91
CA HIS A 118 11.78 17.39 -0.77
C HIS A 118 12.96 17.64 -1.69
N LYS A 119 13.86 16.66 -1.81
CA LYS A 119 15.01 16.75 -2.73
C LYS A 119 14.58 16.79 -4.20
N LYS A 120 13.52 16.07 -4.56
CA LYS A 120 13.08 15.94 -5.96
C LYS A 120 12.19 17.11 -6.41
N PHE A 121 11.29 17.57 -5.55
CA PHE A 121 10.23 18.51 -5.91
C PHE A 121 10.35 19.88 -5.23
N GLY A 122 11.30 20.07 -4.31
CA GLY A 122 11.40 21.28 -3.51
C GLY A 122 10.62 21.19 -2.20
N ARG A 123 10.82 22.19 -1.32
CA ARG A 123 10.17 22.27 0.01
C ARG A 123 8.77 22.86 -0.03
N ASP A 124 8.51 23.62 -1.08
CA ASP A 124 7.28 24.30 -1.45
C ASP A 124 6.32 23.41 -2.26
N ALA A 125 6.70 22.15 -2.49
CA ALA A 125 5.88 21.20 -3.23
C ALA A 125 4.52 20.94 -2.57
N VAL A 126 3.46 21.10 -3.36
CA VAL A 126 2.10 20.71 -2.99
C VAL A 126 1.81 19.31 -3.53
N LEU A 127 1.37 18.41 -2.66
CA LEU A 127 1.03 17.04 -3.02
C LEU A 127 -0.48 16.89 -3.13
N ILE A 128 -0.97 16.58 -4.33
CA ILE A 128 -2.37 16.25 -4.58
C ILE A 128 -2.47 14.74 -4.71
N ILE A 129 -3.27 14.11 -3.85
CA ILE A 129 -3.47 12.67 -3.81
C ILE A 129 -4.92 12.38 -4.18
N GLY A 130 -5.14 11.45 -5.10
CA GLY A 130 -6.47 10.97 -5.45
C GLY A 130 -7.16 10.15 -4.36
N ASN A 131 -8.45 10.38 -4.16
CA ASN A 131 -9.36 9.47 -3.47
C ASN A 131 -9.77 8.35 -4.43
N TRP A 132 -8.84 7.45 -4.77
CA TRP A 132 -9.23 6.20 -5.40
C TRP A 132 -9.59 5.19 -4.30
N PRO A 133 -10.87 4.76 -4.17
CA PRO A 133 -11.18 3.59 -3.38
C PRO A 133 -10.62 2.39 -4.13
N ALA A 134 -9.39 1.99 -3.79
CA ALA A 134 -8.90 0.69 -4.18
C ALA A 134 -9.72 -0.35 -3.39
N GLY A 135 -10.90 -0.71 -3.90
CA GLY A 135 -11.42 -2.05 -3.65
C GLY A 135 -10.27 -3.01 -3.95
N MET A 136 -9.99 -3.94 -3.05
CA MET A 136 -8.80 -4.80 -3.07
C MET A 136 -8.60 -5.41 -4.46
N VAL A 137 -7.84 -4.74 -5.34
CA VAL A 137 -7.58 -5.25 -6.67
C VAL A 137 -6.66 -6.43 -6.45
N ARG A 138 -7.06 -7.62 -6.92
CA ARG A 138 -6.29 -8.85 -6.70
C ARG A 138 -4.83 -8.59 -7.10
N PHE A 139 -3.92 -8.94 -6.20
CA PHE A 139 -2.46 -8.79 -6.37
C PHE A 139 -1.91 -7.35 -6.34
N HIS A 140 -2.75 -6.34 -6.10
CA HIS A 140 -2.29 -4.97 -5.83
C HIS A 140 -2.46 -4.64 -4.37
N GLU A 141 -1.43 -4.02 -3.81
CA GLU A 141 -1.46 -3.59 -2.43
C GLU A 141 -2.39 -2.37 -2.27
N PRO A 142 -3.13 -2.29 -1.16
CA PRO A 142 -4.01 -1.16 -0.91
C PRO A 142 -3.19 0.13 -0.80
N ILE A 143 -3.60 1.14 -1.57
CA ILE A 143 -3.04 2.48 -1.47
C ILE A 143 -3.42 3.01 -0.10
N ARG A 144 -2.41 3.31 0.71
CA ARG A 144 -2.63 3.75 2.07
C ARG A 144 -3.20 5.16 2.08
N GLY A 145 -4.40 5.31 2.61
CA GLY A 145 -5.09 6.60 2.73
C GLY A 145 -4.53 7.49 3.84
N LYS A 146 -5.30 7.64 4.93
CA LYS A 146 -5.08 8.64 5.99
C LYS A 146 -3.65 8.65 6.54
N GLY A 147 -3.12 7.48 6.91
CA GLY A 147 -1.81 7.39 7.57
C GLY A 147 -0.62 7.91 6.75
N TRP A 148 -0.68 7.88 5.42
CA TRP A 148 0.38 8.51 4.60
C TRP A 148 0.25 10.01 4.51
N ARG A 149 -0.98 10.51 4.38
CA ARG A 149 -1.24 11.95 4.41
C ARG A 149 -0.73 12.56 5.70
N ASP A 150 -0.95 11.89 6.82
CA ASP A 150 -0.47 12.34 8.14
C ASP A 150 1.07 12.28 8.26
N VAL A 151 1.73 11.31 7.62
CA VAL A 151 3.20 11.27 7.54
C VAL A 151 3.71 12.45 6.72
N LEU A 152 3.15 12.70 5.54
CA LEU A 152 3.58 13.77 4.65
C LEU A 152 3.36 15.16 5.27
N ARG A 153 2.20 15.39 5.90
CA ARG A 153 1.92 16.65 6.62
C ARG A 153 2.91 16.90 7.76
N ARG A 154 3.26 15.87 8.53
CA ARG A 154 4.29 15.98 9.59
C ARG A 154 5.67 16.34 9.04
N HIS A 155 5.94 16.07 7.77
CA HIS A 155 7.18 16.48 7.10
C HIS A 155 7.07 17.83 6.37
N GLY A 156 5.99 18.60 6.63
CA GLY A 156 5.82 19.96 6.10
C GLY A 156 5.24 20.04 4.69
N PHE A 157 4.73 18.95 4.14
CA PHE A 157 4.03 19.01 2.84
C PHE A 157 2.60 19.52 3.00
N THR A 158 2.19 20.40 2.09
CA THR A 158 0.77 20.70 1.87
C THR A 158 0.16 19.54 1.08
N VAL A 159 -0.81 18.85 1.67
CA VAL A 159 -1.41 17.64 1.09
C VAL A 159 -2.91 17.81 0.91
N TYR A 160 -3.36 17.79 -0.34
CA TYR A 160 -4.77 17.79 -0.71
C TYR A 160 -5.23 16.38 -1.12
N LEU A 161 -6.49 16.07 -0.80
CA LEU A 161 -7.17 14.87 -1.28
C LEU A 161 -8.15 15.31 -2.37
N LEU A 162 -7.91 14.87 -3.59
CA LEU A 162 -8.78 15.16 -4.73
C LEU A 162 -9.82 14.05 -4.85
N ASP A 163 -11.09 14.42 -4.94
CA ASP A 163 -12.14 13.47 -5.25
C ASP A 163 -12.05 13.08 -6.73
N GLU A 164 -11.69 11.83 -7.00
CA GLU A 164 -11.55 11.31 -8.36
C GLU A 164 -12.90 10.85 -8.96
N TYR A 165 -14.01 11.16 -8.30
CA TYR A 165 -15.32 10.86 -8.84
C TYR A 165 -15.50 11.43 -10.26
N LYS A 166 -15.68 10.53 -11.22
CA LYS A 166 -15.84 10.81 -12.66
C LYS A 166 -14.65 11.46 -13.38
N THR A 167 -13.48 11.61 -12.77
CA THR A 167 -12.30 12.21 -13.43
C THR A 167 -11.86 11.46 -14.69
N SER A 168 -12.10 10.16 -14.77
CA SER A 168 -11.83 9.32 -15.95
C SER A 168 -13.05 9.09 -16.85
N SER A 169 -14.20 9.70 -16.53
CA SER A 169 -15.46 9.52 -17.25
C SER A 169 -15.91 10.77 -17.99
N LEU A 170 -15.40 11.96 -17.61
CA LEU A 170 -15.78 13.24 -18.19
C LEU A 170 -14.57 13.93 -18.82
N CYS A 171 -14.82 14.60 -19.95
CA CYS A 171 -13.84 15.44 -20.60
C CYS A 171 -13.59 16.71 -19.75
N PRO A 172 -12.33 17.05 -19.43
CA PRO A 172 -12.04 18.23 -18.60
C PRO A 172 -12.39 19.56 -19.30
N ALA A 173 -12.41 19.60 -20.63
CA ALA A 173 -12.67 20.82 -21.39
C ALA A 173 -14.18 21.11 -21.57
N CYS A 174 -15.00 20.07 -21.77
CA CYS A 174 -16.43 20.25 -22.11
C CYS A 174 -17.41 19.53 -21.18
N GLY A 175 -16.94 18.77 -20.18
CA GLY A 175 -17.78 18.05 -19.23
C GLY A 175 -18.57 16.88 -19.84
N SER A 176 -18.40 16.57 -21.13
CA SER A 176 -19.10 15.46 -21.79
C SER A 176 -18.46 14.11 -21.48
N GLY A 177 -19.20 13.02 -21.70
CA GLY A 177 -18.70 11.67 -21.44
C GLY A 177 -17.51 11.27 -22.30
N LEU A 178 -16.64 10.43 -21.76
CA LEU A 178 -15.50 9.83 -22.46
C LEU A 178 -15.83 8.43 -23.01
N GLU A 179 -15.16 8.04 -24.08
CA GLU A 179 -15.25 6.68 -24.66
C GLU A 179 -13.89 6.13 -25.08
N LYS A 180 -13.79 4.79 -25.08
CA LYS A 180 -12.61 4.07 -25.60
C LYS A 180 -12.71 4.04 -27.12
N PHE A 181 -11.60 4.31 -27.79
CA PHE A 181 -11.56 4.33 -29.26
C PHE A 181 -10.42 3.51 -29.84
N HIS A 182 -9.27 3.48 -29.17
CA HIS A 182 -8.08 2.80 -29.67
C HIS A 182 -8.10 1.31 -29.32
N LYS A 183 -7.79 0.46 -30.30
CA LYS A 183 -7.65 -0.99 -30.12
C LYS A 183 -6.16 -1.34 -30.12
N ILE A 184 -5.77 -2.18 -29.16
CA ILE A 184 -4.42 -2.72 -29.05
C ILE A 184 -4.48 -4.25 -29.13
N PRO A 185 -3.41 -4.92 -29.60
CA PRO A 185 -3.29 -6.37 -29.48
C PRO A 185 -3.49 -6.81 -28.04
N ASN A 186 -4.19 -7.91 -27.82
CA ASN A 186 -4.49 -8.37 -26.48
C ASN A 186 -3.19 -8.59 -25.68
N PRO A 187 -2.99 -7.91 -24.54
CA PRO A 187 -1.77 -8.02 -23.76
C PRO A 187 -1.56 -9.42 -23.16
N ARG A 188 -2.59 -10.29 -23.19
CA ARG A 188 -2.54 -11.69 -22.75
C ARG A 188 -2.39 -12.59 -23.98
N PRO A 189 -1.19 -13.11 -24.29
CA PRO A 189 -0.93 -13.86 -25.52
C PRO A 189 -1.88 -15.05 -25.73
N TRP A 190 -2.16 -15.81 -24.66
CA TRP A 190 -3.06 -16.97 -24.71
C TRP A 190 -4.52 -16.61 -25.02
N GLN A 191 -4.93 -15.36 -24.82
CA GLN A 191 -6.28 -14.89 -25.15
C GLN A 191 -6.38 -14.37 -26.59
N ARG A 192 -5.26 -14.20 -27.31
CA ARG A 192 -5.25 -13.68 -28.69
C ARG A 192 -5.94 -14.61 -29.68
N VAL A 193 -5.97 -15.92 -29.40
CA VAL A 193 -6.66 -16.92 -30.22
C VAL A 193 -8.15 -16.62 -30.32
N ASN A 194 -8.78 -16.30 -29.19
CA ASN A 194 -10.23 -16.04 -29.13
C ASN A 194 -10.56 -14.53 -29.23
N LYS A 195 -9.61 -13.66 -28.86
CA LYS A 195 -9.77 -12.20 -28.86
C LYS A 195 -8.44 -11.53 -29.20
N LYS A 196 -8.20 -11.33 -30.50
CA LYS A 196 -6.97 -10.76 -31.06
C LYS A 196 -6.66 -9.37 -30.49
N ASP A 197 -7.68 -8.50 -30.50
CA ASP A 197 -7.55 -7.11 -30.07
C ASP A 197 -8.52 -6.76 -28.93
N VAL A 198 -8.10 -5.83 -28.08
CA VAL A 198 -8.90 -5.27 -26.98
C VAL A 198 -8.91 -3.76 -27.05
N LEU A 199 -10.03 -3.15 -26.64
CA LEU A 199 -10.07 -1.71 -26.46
C LEU A 199 -9.10 -1.30 -25.35
N CYS A 200 -8.24 -0.33 -25.64
CA CYS A 200 -7.34 0.26 -24.66
C CYS A 200 -8.17 1.00 -23.61
N ASN A 201 -8.08 0.57 -22.35
CA ASN A 201 -8.87 1.18 -21.27
C ASN A 201 -8.34 2.55 -20.84
N GLY A 202 -7.03 2.80 -21.01
CA GLY A 202 -6.37 4.02 -20.56
C GLY A 202 -6.40 5.16 -21.58
N LEU A 203 -6.77 4.88 -22.84
CA LEU A 203 -6.84 5.88 -23.90
C LEU A 203 -8.30 6.17 -24.24
N LEU A 204 -8.75 7.36 -23.86
CA LEU A 204 -10.13 7.79 -23.98
C LEU A 204 -10.21 9.03 -24.86
N ARG A 205 -11.31 9.16 -25.63
CA ARG A 205 -11.63 10.38 -26.37
C ARG A 205 -12.96 10.96 -25.91
N CYS A 206 -13.11 12.26 -26.15
CA CYS A 206 -14.37 12.97 -25.94
C CYS A 206 -15.46 12.43 -26.89
N LYS A 207 -16.67 12.17 -26.37
CA LYS A 207 -17.82 11.80 -27.21
C LYS A 207 -18.35 12.97 -28.05
N ASN A 208 -18.12 14.20 -27.61
CA ASN A 208 -18.59 15.38 -28.31
C ASN A 208 -17.71 15.68 -29.54
N LYS A 209 -18.19 15.26 -30.72
CA LYS A 209 -17.50 15.42 -32.02
C LYS A 209 -17.27 16.89 -32.42
N LYS A 210 -18.03 17.86 -31.89
CA LYS A 210 -17.85 19.28 -32.23
C LYS A 210 -16.64 19.92 -31.54
N LEU A 211 -16.18 19.32 -30.44
CA LEU A 211 -15.10 19.86 -29.62
C LEU A 211 -13.92 18.87 -29.52
N SER A 212 -13.94 17.75 -30.25
CA SER A 212 -12.89 16.73 -30.16
C SER A 212 -11.51 17.24 -30.56
N GLU A 213 -11.44 18.16 -31.53
CA GLU A 213 -10.19 18.77 -31.97
C GLU A 213 -9.67 19.79 -30.94
N VAL A 214 -10.54 20.66 -30.42
CA VAL A 214 -10.23 21.69 -29.42
C VAL A 214 -9.85 21.10 -28.06
N CYS A 215 -10.42 19.94 -27.71
CA CYS A 215 -10.16 19.28 -26.43
C CYS A 215 -8.78 18.60 -26.38
N CYS A 216 -8.14 18.30 -27.53
CA CYS A 216 -6.79 17.74 -27.58
C CYS A 216 -5.72 18.78 -27.20
N GLU A 217 -5.90 20.05 -27.58
CA GLU A 217 -4.95 21.13 -27.29
C GLU A 217 -4.85 21.47 -25.79
N ILE A 218 -5.97 21.42 -25.06
CA ILE A 218 -6.03 21.72 -23.62
C ILE A 218 -5.31 20.65 -22.78
N GLN A 219 -5.11 19.44 -23.31
CA GLN A 219 -4.42 18.36 -22.60
C GLN A 219 -2.88 18.42 -22.72
N GLY A 220 -2.32 19.43 -23.40
CA GLY A 220 -0.86 19.59 -23.54
C GLY A 220 -0.18 18.47 -24.32
N PHE A 221 -0.94 17.73 -25.13
CA PHE A 221 -0.40 16.83 -26.14
C PHE A 221 -0.33 17.60 -27.45
N ASP A 222 0.85 18.17 -27.75
CA ASP A 222 1.13 18.69 -29.08
C ASP A 222 0.97 17.56 -30.10
N SER A 223 0.03 17.75 -31.01
CA SER A 223 -0.26 16.94 -32.21
C SER A 223 -0.75 15.50 -31.96
N CYS A 224 -2.06 15.33 -32.08
CA CYS A 224 -2.60 14.15 -32.74
C CYS A 224 -2.25 14.30 -34.23
N ALA A 225 -1.00 14.03 -34.60
CA ALA A 225 -0.60 13.98 -35.99
C ALA A 225 -1.41 12.86 -36.66
N TYR A 226 -2.32 13.28 -37.54
CA TYR A 226 -2.77 12.47 -38.66
C TYR A 226 -1.54 11.86 -39.33
N VAL A 227 -1.32 10.56 -39.14
CA VAL A 227 -0.53 9.78 -40.08
C VAL A 227 -1.54 8.90 -40.79
N GLU A 228 -2.08 9.44 -41.88
CA GLU A 228 -2.60 8.62 -42.96
C GLU A 228 -1.42 7.88 -43.58
N SER A 229 -1.52 6.55 -43.59
CA SER A 229 -0.84 5.66 -44.52
C SER A 229 -1.74 4.45 -44.72
#